data_AF-A0A3N0VV40-F1
#
_entry.id   AF-A0A3N0VV40-F1
#
_cell.length_a   1.000
_cell.length_b   1.000
_cell.length_c   1.000
_cell.angle_alpha   90.00
_cell.angle_beta   90.00
_cell.angle_gamma   90.00
#
_symmetry.space_group_name_H-M   'P 1'
#
loop_
_entity.id
_entity.type
_entity.pdbx_description
1 polymer ?
#
loop_
_entity_poly.entity_id
_entity_poly.type
_entity_poly.pdbx_seq_one_letter_code
_entity_poly.pdbx_strand_id
1 'polypeptide(L)'
;MTKILIQNMFYNHGDEYYLIVCKYQGIVNTGDYIIINPDIQIKIEKIENGLFETLILSVSRDSFEKVNDNLYNKEFLIHKVDQQSNHS
;
A
#
# COMPACT_ATOMS: atom_id res chain seq x y z
N MET A 1 9.92 -2.17 -12.30
CA MET A 1 8.54 -2.42 -11.85
C MET A 1 8.54 -2.39 -10.34
N THR A 2 7.74 -1.52 -9.71
CA THR A 2 7.71 -1.41 -8.23
C THR A 2 6.86 -2.53 -7.65
N LYS A 3 7.35 -3.14 -6.56
CA LYS A 3 6.65 -4.22 -5.86
C LYS A 3 6.75 -4.09 -4.35
N ILE A 4 5.80 -4.70 -3.66
CA ILE A 4 5.83 -4.87 -2.21
C ILE A 4 5.57 -6.32 -1.82
N LEU A 5 6.19 -6.79 -0.75
CA LEU A 5 5.87 -8.06 -0.10
C LEU A 5 5.23 -7.73 1.25
N ILE A 6 3.94 -8.02 1.38
CA ILE A 6 3.21 -7.74 2.62
C ILE A 6 3.65 -8.74 3.69
N GLN A 7 4.14 -8.21 4.81
CA GLN A 7 4.68 -8.96 5.94
C GLN A 7 3.75 -8.93 7.15
N ASN A 8 2.92 -7.91 7.31
CA ASN A 8 1.87 -7.88 8.32
C ASN A 8 0.81 -6.82 8.00
N MET A 9 -0.36 -6.93 8.63
CA MET A 9 -1.44 -5.97 8.52
C MET A 9 -2.07 -5.72 9.88
N PHE A 10 -2.32 -4.46 10.21
CA PHE A 10 -2.95 -4.06 11.46
C PHE A 10 -4.13 -3.15 11.16
N TYR A 11 -5.19 -3.28 11.94
CA TYR A 11 -6.27 -2.32 11.95
C TYR A 11 -6.13 -1.44 13.19
N ASN A 12 -5.96 -0.13 13.00
CA ASN A 12 -6.01 0.82 14.09
C ASN A 12 -7.48 1.22 14.31
N HIS A 13 -8.07 0.65 15.37
CA HIS A 13 -9.45 0.92 15.77
C HIS A 13 -9.70 2.36 16.26
N GLY A 14 -8.67 3.09 16.70
CA GLY A 14 -8.83 4.45 17.24
C GLY A 14 -9.02 5.50 16.15
N ASP A 15 -8.15 5.45 15.15
CA ASP A 15 -8.13 6.42 14.03
C ASP A 15 -8.73 5.83 12.73
N GLU A 16 -9.31 4.63 12.83
CA GLU A 16 -10.01 3.90 11.75
C GLU A 16 -9.22 3.71 10.43
N TYR A 17 -7.95 3.33 10.50
CA TYR A 17 -7.14 3.03 9.31
C TYR A 17 -6.45 1.66 9.36
N TYR A 18 -6.06 1.16 8.19
CA TYR A 18 -5.26 -0.04 8.05
C TYR A 18 -3.78 0.31 7.83
N LEU A 19 -2.91 -0.41 8.53
CA LEU A 19 -1.46 -0.36 8.35
C LEU A 19 -1.00 -1.64 7.68
N ILE A 20 -0.20 -1.50 6.63
CA ILE A 20 0.48 -2.60 5.96
C ILE A 20 1.97 -2.46 6.23
N VAL A 21 2.58 -3.48 6.82
CA VAL A 21 4.03 -3.59 6.94
C VAL A 21 4.53 -4.43 5.78
N CYS A 22 5.45 -3.89 4.98
CA CYS A 22 5.93 -4.59 3.79
C CYS A 22 7.43 -4.38 3.53
N LYS A 23 8.06 -5.38 2.92
CA LYS A 23 9.31 -5.16 2.17
C LYS A 23 8.97 -4.58 0.81
N TYR A 24 9.90 -3.86 0.21
CA TYR A 24 9.65 -3.13 -1.03
C TYR A 24 10.82 -3.24 -2.00
N GLN A 25 10.51 -3.18 -3.29
CA GLN A 25 11.49 -3.07 -4.36
C GLN A 25 11.09 -1.92 -5.29
N GLY A 26 11.94 -0.90 -5.36
CA GLY A 26 11.67 0.34 -6.09
C GLY A 26 11.09 1.44 -5.22
N ILE A 27 10.74 2.56 -5.84
CA ILE A 27 10.15 3.71 -5.14
C ILE A 27 8.66 3.44 -4.94
N VAL A 28 8.10 3.82 -3.79
CA VAL A 28 6.66 3.82 -3.47
C VAL A 28 6.29 5.23 -3.02
N ASN A 29 5.20 5.80 -3.55
CA ASN A 29 4.78 7.16 -3.25
C ASN A 29 3.37 7.18 -2.65
N THR A 30 3.07 8.20 -1.85
CA THR A 30 1.69 8.49 -1.44
C THR A 30 0.83 8.72 -2.67
N GLY A 31 -0.38 8.16 -2.66
CA GLY A 31 -1.32 8.18 -3.77
C GLY A 31 -1.22 6.97 -4.70
N ASP A 32 -0.09 6.25 -4.72
CA ASP A 32 0.05 4.99 -5.46
C ASP A 32 -0.96 3.93 -4.98
N TYR A 33 -1.18 2.92 -5.81
CA TYR A 33 -2.10 1.82 -5.49
C TYR A 33 -1.38 0.48 -5.44
N ILE A 34 -1.73 -0.33 -4.43
CA ILE A 34 -1.37 -1.76 -4.36
C ILE A 34 -2.41 -2.52 -5.17
N ILE A 35 -1.97 -3.26 -6.18
CA ILE A 35 -2.86 -4.06 -7.03
C ILE A 35 -3.05 -5.42 -6.37
N ILE A 36 -4.25 -5.70 -5.84
CA ILE A 36 -4.59 -6.98 -5.23
C ILE A 36 -5.03 -7.97 -6.30
N ASN A 37 -5.90 -7.52 -7.18
CA ASN A 37 -6.32 -8.20 -8.40
C ASN A 37 -6.78 -7.14 -9.44
N PRO A 38 -7.21 -7.52 -10.66
CA PRO A 38 -7.60 -6.56 -11.68
C PRO A 38 -8.72 -5.59 -11.26
N ASP A 39 -9.61 -6.01 -10.34
CA ASP A 39 -10.79 -5.26 -9.91
C ASP A 39 -10.60 -4.53 -8.58
N ILE A 40 -9.57 -4.90 -7.80
CA ILE A 40 -9.33 -4.40 -6.45
C ILE A 40 -7.93 -3.80 -6.35
N GLN A 41 -7.91 -2.50 -6.04
CA GLN A 41 -6.72 -1.72 -5.78
C GLN A 41 -6.85 -1.01 -4.44
N ILE A 42 -5.78 -0.99 -3.66
CA ILE A 42 -5.73 -0.34 -2.35
C ILE A 42 -4.89 0.93 -2.46
N LYS A 43 -5.47 2.08 -2.10
CA LYS A 43 -4.77 3.37 -2.18
C LYS A 43 -3.83 3.55 -0.99
N ILE A 44 -2.60 3.98 -1.25
CA ILE A 44 -1.63 4.36 -0.22
C ILE A 44 -1.85 5.82 0.18
N GLU A 45 -2.10 6.08 1.45
CA GLU A 45 -2.39 7.42 1.98
C GLU A 45 -1.21 8.02 2.74
N LYS A 46 -0.38 7.18 3.36
CA LYS A 46 0.82 7.61 4.08
C LYS A 46 1.89 6.53 3.99
N ILE A 47 3.15 6.96 4.01
CA ILE A 47 4.32 6.10 4.01
C ILE A 47 5.23 6.50 5.17
N GLU A 48 5.65 5.52 5.94
CA GLU A 48 6.61 5.66 7.03
C GLU A 48 7.70 4.59 6.91
N ASN A 49 8.91 4.92 7.36
CA ASN A 49 10.00 3.95 7.42
C ASN A 49 9.82 3.08 8.66
N GLY A 50 9.70 1.77 8.46
CA GLY A 50 9.71 0.78 9.52
C GLY A 50 11.13 0.35 9.89
N LEU A 51 11.22 -0.60 10.82
CA LEU A 51 12.48 -1.27 11.16
C LEU A 51 12.86 -2.30 10.10
N PHE A 52 14.14 -2.67 10.04
CA PHE A 52 14.64 -3.76 9.17
C PHE A 52 14.27 -3.59 7.69
N GLU A 53 14.46 -2.38 7.15
CA GLU A 53 14.22 -2.07 5.73
C GLU A 53 12.78 -2.35 5.26
N THR A 54 11.82 -2.15 6.16
CA THR A 54 10.39 -2.23 5.85
C THR A 54 9.79 -0.84 5.65
N LEU A 55 8.72 -0.79 4.87
CA LEU A 55 7.80 0.34 4.84
C LEU A 55 6.55 0.01 5.64
N ILE A 56 6.03 1.04 6.30
CA ILE A 56 4.71 1.04 6.92
C ILE A 56 3.82 1.92 6.05
N LEU A 57 2.77 1.34 5.48
CA LEU A 57 1.83 2.02 4.61
C LEU A 57 0.51 2.18 5.35
N SER A 58 0.06 3.40 5.56
CA SER A 58 -1.35 3.66 5.86
C SER A 58 -2.12 3.63 4.56
N VAL A 59 -3.20 2.86 4.52
CA VAL A 59 -3.99 2.68 3.30
C VAL A 59 -5.45 3.03 3.52
N SER A 60 -6.09 3.46 2.42
CA SER A 60 -7.47 3.90 2.43
C SER A 60 -8.41 2.77 2.83
N ARG A 61 -9.15 2.99 3.92
CA ARG A 61 -10.15 2.07 4.48
C ARG A 61 -11.15 1.59 3.42
N ASP A 62 -11.77 2.51 2.70
CA ASP A 62 -12.79 2.23 1.68
C ASP A 62 -12.29 1.29 0.57
N SER A 63 -10.99 1.38 0.25
CA SER A 63 -10.36 0.51 -0.73
C SER A 63 -9.95 -0.84 -0.15
N PHE A 64 -9.52 -0.86 1.11
CA PHE A 64 -9.07 -2.06 1.81
C PHE A 64 -10.23 -2.99 2.19
N GLU A 65 -11.37 -2.46 2.63
CA GLU A 65 -12.55 -3.26 3.02
C GLU A 65 -13.15 -4.09 1.86
N LYS A 66 -12.77 -3.79 0.62
CA LYS A 66 -13.16 -4.59 -0.56
C LYS A 66 -12.35 -5.89 -0.68
N VAL A 67 -11.25 -6.02 0.06
CA VAL A 67 -10.34 -7.16 0.01
C VAL A 67 -10.91 -8.31 0.83
N ASN A 68 -11.23 -9.42 0.16
CA ASN A 68 -11.67 -10.66 0.80
C ASN A 68 -10.55 -11.71 0.93
N ASP A 69 -9.32 -11.35 0.55
CA ASP A 69 -8.18 -12.27 0.48
C ASP A 69 -7.19 -12.09 1.63
N ASN A 70 -6.57 -13.19 2.06
CA ASN A 70 -5.39 -13.11 2.92
C ASN A 70 -4.19 -12.58 2.12
N LEU A 71 -3.71 -11.39 2.46
CA LEU A 71 -2.59 -10.73 1.79
C LEU A 71 -1.22 -11.04 2.42
N TYR A 72 -1.19 -11.74 3.55
CA TYR A 72 0.03 -12.01 4.31
C TYR A 72 1.04 -12.86 3.51
N ASN A 73 2.32 -12.47 3.54
CA ASN A 73 3.44 -13.10 2.83
C ASN A 73 3.25 -13.23 1.32
N LYS A 74 2.53 -12.30 0.70
CA LYS A 74 2.34 -12.24 -0.77
C LYS A 74 2.96 -10.99 -1.37
N GLU A 75 3.46 -11.16 -2.59
CA GLU A 75 4.02 -10.07 -3.40
C GLU A 75 2.92 -9.42 -4.23
N PHE A 76 2.91 -8.09 -4.26
CA PHE A 76 1.95 -7.28 -5.01
C PHE A 76 2.67 -6.21 -5.82
N LEU A 77 2.08 -5.88 -6.96
CA LEU A 77 2.55 -4.81 -7.84
C LEU A 77 2.01 -3.46 -7.35
N ILE A 78 2.80 -2.41 -7.58
CA ILE A 78 2.36 -1.03 -7.36
C ILE A 78 2.00 -0.38 -8.69
N HIS A 79 0.76 0.11 -8.78
CA HIS A 79 0.31 1.01 -9.84
C HIS A 79 0.67 2.45 -9.45
N LYS A 80 1.50 3.08 -10.28
CA LYS A 80 1.93 4.46 -10.11
C LYS A 80 0.83 5.41 -10.55
N VAL A 81 0.51 6.39 -9.70
CA VAL A 81 -0.26 7.53 -10.19
C VAL A 81 0.68 8.37 -11.03
N ASP A 82 0.29 8.63 -12.28
CA ASP A 82 1.00 9.60 -13.11
C ASP A 82 1.01 10.92 -12.36
N GLN A 83 2.19 11.35 -11.91
CA GLN A 83 2.36 12.73 -11.51
C GLN A 83 2.15 13.55 -12.77
N GLN A 84 0.95 14.13 -12.95
CA GLN A 84 0.79 15.23 -13.88
C GLN A 84 1.83 16.28 -13.48
N SER A 85 2.90 16.35 -14.26
CA SER A 85 3.84 17.45 -14.24
C SER A 85 3.03 18.71 -14.51
N ASN A 86 2.59 19.40 -13.46
CA ASN A 86 2.10 20.76 -13.56
C ASN A 86 3.27 21.63 -13.98
N HIS A 87 3.54 21.67 -15.28
CA HIS A 87 4.23 22.79 -15.90
C HIS A 87 3.23 23.94 -15.95
N SER A 88 3.27 24.78 -14.92
CA SER A 88 2.78 26.15 -14.95
C SER A 88 3.94 27.08 -15.33
#